data_AF-A0A178F2R8-F1
#
_entry.id   AF-A0A178F2R8-F1
#
_cell.length_a   1.000
_cell.length_b   1.000
_cell.length_c   1.000
_cell.angle_alpha   90.00
_cell.angle_beta   90.00
_cell.angle_gamma   90.00
#
_symmetry.space_group_name_H-M   'P 1'
#
loop_
_entity.id
_entity.type
_entity.pdbx_description
1 polymer ?
#
loop_
_entity_poly.entity_id
_entity_poly.type
_entity_poly.pdbx_seq_one_letter_code
_entity_poly.pdbx_strand_id
1 'polypeptide(L)'
;MHLFNLPAVCLVAFLAQTCLCLTGNFTILENYNHDVLTISPLDGLLEIKPNATDIWLIEPIPPDRGSHIIRHRKTNQFIYFRRTEDGTTATLSKDAATVVTVAANIPYHCLLFGIRLRSSSGSPYYCTMEANSNTDARRVLRLYQKRPALDFALLPKAFGRK
;
A
#
# COMPACT_ATOMS: atom_id res chain seq x y z
N MET A 1 32.77 27.26 -2.38
CA MET A 1 32.26 26.12 -1.57
C MET A 1 30.75 26.17 -1.61
N HIS A 2 30.10 25.34 -2.43
CA HIS A 2 28.64 25.28 -2.47
C HIS A 2 28.14 24.43 -1.31
N LEU A 3 27.54 25.08 -0.32
CA LEU A 3 26.73 24.44 0.70
C LEU A 3 25.51 23.84 0.00
N PHE A 4 25.61 22.58 -0.40
CA PHE A 4 24.43 21.82 -0.76
C PHE A 4 23.55 21.74 0.49
N ASN A 5 22.35 22.29 0.41
CA ASN A 5 21.33 22.18 1.45
C ASN A 5 21.03 20.69 1.62
N LEU A 6 21.68 20.05 2.59
CA LEU A 6 21.47 18.65 2.99
C LEU A 6 19.99 18.23 2.98
N PRO A 7 19.03 19.03 3.52
CA PRO A 7 17.62 18.65 3.50
C PRO A 7 17.03 18.55 2.08
N ALA A 8 17.46 19.39 1.14
CA ALA A 8 16.99 19.35 -0.24
C ALA A 8 17.57 18.14 -0.99
N VAL A 9 18.84 17.79 -0.74
CA VAL A 9 19.47 16.60 -1.33
C VAL A 9 18.86 15.32 -0.76
N CYS A 10 18.56 15.27 0.54
CA CYS A 10 17.83 14.15 1.15
C CYS A 10 16.41 14.03 0.60
N LEU A 11 15.70 15.14 0.39
CA LEU A 11 14.37 15.12 -0.21
C LEU A 11 14.41 14.64 -1.66
N VAL A 12 15.39 15.08 -2.46
CA VAL A 12 15.56 14.63 -3.85
C VAL A 12 15.98 13.17 -3.93
N ALA A 13 16.89 12.71 -3.06
CA ALA A 13 17.26 11.29 -2.98
C ALA A 13 16.07 10.43 -2.52
N PHE A 14 15.27 10.92 -1.58
CA PHE A 14 14.03 10.29 -1.14
C PHE A 14 13.01 10.20 -2.29
N LEU A 15 12.75 11.31 -2.97
CA LEU A 15 11.86 11.37 -4.12
C LEU A 15 12.36 10.48 -5.27
N ALA A 16 13.66 10.43 -5.52
CA ALA A 16 14.25 9.56 -6.53
C ALA A 16 14.06 8.08 -6.18
N GLN A 17 14.26 7.70 -4.91
CA GLN A 17 14.05 6.33 -4.45
C GLN A 17 12.57 5.93 -4.51
N THR A 18 11.64 6.82 -4.13
CA THR A 18 10.19 6.55 -4.21
C THR A 18 9.65 6.58 -5.65
N CYS A 19 10.23 7.41 -6.53
CA CYS A 19 9.81 7.52 -7.93
C CYS A 19 10.41 6.42 -8.83
N LEU A 20 11.59 5.88 -8.52
CA LEU A 20 12.28 4.94 -9.42
C LEU A 20 12.20 3.47 -8.99
N CYS A 21 12.14 3.15 -7.69
CA CYS A 21 12.05 1.77 -7.20
C CYS A 21 11.43 1.75 -5.79
N LEU A 22 10.09 1.74 -5.67
CA LEU A 22 9.42 1.61 -4.37
C LEU A 22 9.77 0.27 -3.71
N THR A 23 10.82 0.27 -2.89
CA THR A 23 11.39 -0.91 -2.26
C THR A 23 11.75 -0.58 -0.82
N GLY A 24 11.33 -1.42 0.12
CA GLY A 24 11.70 -1.30 1.52
C GLY A 24 10.53 -1.38 2.49
N ASN A 25 10.80 -0.99 3.73
CA ASN A 25 9.84 -1.08 4.83
C ASN A 25 9.06 0.23 4.97
N PHE A 26 7.74 0.16 4.92
CA PHE A 26 6.83 1.29 4.98
C PHE A 26 5.70 1.06 5.98
N THR A 27 5.23 2.13 6.57
CA THR A 27 3.88 2.22 7.13
C THR A 27 2.96 2.69 6.00
N ILE A 28 1.86 1.97 5.78
CA ILE A 28 0.86 2.30 4.77
C ILE A 28 -0.28 3.03 5.50
N LEU A 29 -0.47 4.29 5.15
CA LEU A 29 -1.43 5.20 5.77
C LEU A 29 -2.59 5.48 4.81
N GLU A 30 -3.79 5.50 5.35
CA GLU A 30 -4.97 6.03 4.66
C GLU A 30 -4.88 7.57 4.58
N ASN A 31 -5.19 8.16 3.42
CA ASN A 31 -4.95 9.58 3.16
C ASN A 31 -5.77 10.55 4.03
N TYR A 32 -7.02 10.22 4.38
CA TYR A 32 -7.88 11.17 5.10
C TYR A 32 -7.60 11.23 6.60
N ASN A 33 -7.52 10.07 7.26
CA ASN A 33 -7.39 10.00 8.71
C ASN A 33 -5.98 9.64 9.19
N HIS A 34 -5.07 9.29 8.27
CA HIS A 34 -3.74 8.75 8.59
C HIS A 34 -3.78 7.49 9.46
N ASP A 35 -4.88 6.76 9.41
CA ASP A 35 -4.99 5.46 10.05
C ASP A 35 -4.11 4.44 9.30
N VAL A 36 -3.60 3.44 10.02
CA VAL A 36 -2.56 2.53 9.53
C VAL A 36 -3.17 1.21 9.08
N LEU A 37 -2.72 0.72 7.91
CA LEU A 37 -3.04 -0.63 7.44
C LEU A 37 -2.40 -1.65 8.37
N THR A 38 -3.21 -2.51 8.96
CA THR A 38 -2.83 -3.43 10.02
C THR A 38 -3.51 -4.78 9.85
N ILE A 39 -2.96 -5.79 10.51
CA ILE A 39 -3.56 -7.12 10.59
C ILE A 39 -4.53 -7.14 11.77
N SER A 40 -5.78 -7.50 11.51
CA SER A 40 -6.75 -7.73 12.57
C SER A 40 -6.33 -8.91 13.44
N PRO A 41 -6.23 -8.75 14.77
CA PRO A 41 -5.87 -9.85 15.66
C PRO A 41 -6.98 -10.89 15.80
N LEU A 42 -8.21 -10.58 15.37
CA LEU A 42 -9.38 -11.44 15.54
C LEU A 42 -9.48 -12.51 14.44
N ASP A 43 -9.33 -12.08 13.19
CA ASP A 43 -9.62 -12.91 12.01
C ASP A 43 -8.54 -12.82 10.92
N GLY A 44 -7.48 -12.02 11.13
CA GLY A 44 -6.39 -11.85 10.19
C GLY A 44 -6.73 -11.00 8.96
N LEU A 45 -7.88 -10.32 8.95
CA LEU A 45 -8.25 -9.38 7.90
C LEU A 45 -7.31 -8.17 7.89
N LEU A 46 -7.11 -7.59 6.71
CA LEU A 46 -6.39 -6.32 6.58
C LEU A 46 -7.35 -5.16 6.84
N GLU A 47 -7.11 -4.47 7.94
CA GLU A 47 -7.95 -3.38 8.44
C GLU A 47 -7.17 -2.07 8.52
N ILE A 48 -7.88 -0.95 8.56
CA ILE A 48 -7.33 0.36 8.85
C ILE A 48 -7.68 0.74 10.28
N LYS A 49 -6.67 1.01 11.11
CA LYS A 49 -6.86 1.37 12.53
C LYS A 49 -6.05 2.59 12.95
N PRO A 50 -6.60 3.42 13.85
CA PRO A 50 -5.81 4.43 14.52
C PRO A 50 -4.74 3.77 15.39
N ASN A 51 -3.58 4.41 15.47
CA ASN A 51 -2.46 4.01 16.35
C ASN A 51 -1.86 2.61 16.09
N ALA A 52 -2.20 1.96 14.97
CA ALA A 52 -1.51 0.75 14.55
C ALA A 52 -0.04 1.05 14.17
N THR A 53 0.83 0.06 14.31
CA THR A 53 2.28 0.21 14.11
C THR A 53 2.85 -0.82 13.13
N ASP A 54 1.97 -1.50 12.39
CA ASP A 54 2.38 -2.52 11.44
C ASP A 54 3.24 -1.92 10.32
N ILE A 55 4.24 -2.71 9.93
CA ILE A 55 5.21 -2.35 8.91
C ILE A 55 5.09 -3.35 7.78
N TRP A 56 5.03 -2.84 6.57
CA TRP A 56 4.90 -3.58 5.33
C TRP A 56 6.18 -3.45 4.52
N LEU A 57 6.72 -4.57 4.08
CA LEU A 57 7.79 -4.63 3.11
C LEU A 57 7.15 -4.60 1.71
N ILE A 58 7.55 -3.63 0.90
CA ILE A 58 7.19 -3.54 -0.51
C ILE A 58 8.42 -3.95 -1.32
N GLU A 59 8.25 -4.93 -2.21
CA GLU A 59 9.33 -5.51 -3.01
C GLU A 59 8.95 -5.46 -4.50
N PRO A 60 9.79 -4.90 -5.37
CA PRO A 60 9.54 -4.90 -6.80
C PRO A 60 9.74 -6.32 -7.36
N ILE A 61 8.99 -6.67 -8.39
CA ILE A 61 9.13 -7.93 -9.12
C ILE A 61 9.76 -7.65 -10.49
N PRO A 62 11.02 -8.04 -10.72
CA PRO A 62 11.63 -7.96 -12.04
C PRO A 62 10.90 -8.86 -13.06
N PRO A 63 10.89 -8.50 -14.36
CA PRO A 63 11.50 -7.32 -14.97
C PRO A 63 10.58 -6.08 -15.01
N ASP A 64 9.32 -6.21 -14.58
CA ASP A 64 8.29 -5.17 -14.76
C ASP A 64 8.47 -4.03 -13.77
N ARG A 65 9.00 -2.89 -14.24
CA ARG A 65 9.17 -1.66 -13.46
C ARG A 65 7.79 -1.10 -13.12
N GLY A 66 7.27 -1.49 -11.97
CA GLY A 66 5.94 -1.08 -11.49
C GLY A 66 5.14 -2.22 -10.85
N SER A 67 5.56 -3.47 -11.02
CA SER A 67 4.97 -4.61 -10.32
C SER A 67 5.66 -4.83 -8.98
N HIS A 68 4.85 -5.01 -7.93
CA HIS A 68 5.30 -5.15 -6.56
C HIS A 68 4.52 -6.25 -5.86
N ILE A 69 5.11 -6.81 -4.81
CA ILE A 69 4.41 -7.56 -3.77
C ILE A 69 4.54 -6.81 -2.45
N ILE A 70 3.52 -6.96 -1.61
CA ILE A 70 3.47 -6.33 -0.30
C ILE A 70 3.38 -7.44 0.73
N ARG A 71 4.28 -7.42 1.70
CA ARG A 71 4.40 -8.45 2.75
C ARG A 71 4.46 -7.81 4.11
N HIS A 72 3.71 -8.37 5.07
CA HIS A 72 3.81 -7.93 6.45
C HIS A 72 5.19 -8.29 7.03
N ARG A 73 5.88 -7.30 7.62
CA ARG A 73 7.28 -7.44 8.05
C ARG A 73 7.47 -8.47 9.15
N LYS A 74 6.54 -8.52 10.12
CA LYS A 74 6.68 -9.42 11.29
C LYS A 74 6.26 -10.86 10.99
N THR A 75 5.14 -11.04 10.29
CA THR A 75 4.57 -12.38 10.04
C THR A 75 5.09 -13.02 8.75
N ASN A 76 5.77 -12.25 7.90
CA ASN A 76 6.26 -12.70 6.59
C ASN A 76 5.15 -13.16 5.64
N GLN A 77 3.90 -12.75 5.89
CA GLN A 77 2.75 -13.08 5.04
C GLN A 77 2.48 -11.98 4.02
N PHE A 78 2.13 -12.38 2.79
CA PHE A 78 1.83 -11.50 1.68
C PHE A 78 0.37 -11.07 1.69
N ILE A 79 0.12 -9.85 1.23
CA ILE A 79 -1.23 -9.42 0.85
C ILE A 79 -1.70 -10.30 -0.32
N TYR A 80 -2.86 -10.92 -0.14
CA TYR A 80 -3.41 -11.86 -1.09
C TYR A 80 -4.92 -11.65 -1.29
N PHE A 81 -5.31 -11.51 -2.54
CA PHE A 81 -6.69 -11.58 -2.99
C PHE A 81 -6.92 -12.93 -3.67
N ARG A 82 -7.81 -13.73 -3.09
CA ARG A 82 -8.10 -15.08 -3.61
C ARG A 82 -8.73 -15.06 -5.00
N ARG A 83 -9.48 -14.01 -5.30
CA ARG A 83 -10.12 -13.75 -6.58
C ARG A 83 -9.91 -12.29 -6.96
N THR A 84 -9.86 -12.03 -8.26
CA THR A 84 -9.75 -10.66 -8.79
C THR A 84 -11.13 -10.23 -9.27
N GLU A 85 -12.02 -9.95 -8.32
CA GLU A 85 -13.42 -9.58 -8.54
C GLU A 85 -13.82 -8.42 -7.61
N ASP A 86 -14.81 -7.63 -8.00
CA ASP A 86 -15.30 -6.49 -7.22
C ASP A 86 -15.80 -6.94 -5.82
N GLY A 87 -15.43 -6.20 -4.79
CA GLY A 87 -15.77 -6.48 -3.40
C GLY A 87 -14.91 -7.57 -2.74
N THR A 88 -13.93 -8.16 -3.43
CA THR A 88 -13.05 -9.15 -2.80
C THR A 88 -12.22 -8.49 -1.70
N THR A 89 -12.29 -9.05 -0.49
CA THR A 89 -11.50 -8.61 0.67
C THR A 89 -10.10 -9.19 0.63
N ALA A 90 -9.11 -8.36 0.97
CA ALA A 90 -7.74 -8.78 1.11
C ALA A 90 -7.58 -9.72 2.32
N THR A 91 -6.73 -10.73 2.15
CA THR A 91 -6.30 -11.64 3.19
C THR A 91 -4.78 -11.71 3.23
N LEU A 92 -4.25 -12.47 4.18
CA LEU A 92 -2.82 -12.79 4.26
C LEU A 92 -2.56 -14.23 3.85
N SER A 93 -1.48 -14.44 3.11
CA SER A 93 -1.03 -15.79 2.72
C SER A 93 0.46 -15.95 2.97
N LYS A 94 0.87 -17.15 3.39
CA LYS A 94 2.29 -17.52 3.51
C LYS A 94 2.89 -17.97 2.17
N ASP A 95 2.05 -18.45 1.27
CA ASP A 95 2.47 -19.22 0.10
C ASP A 95 2.12 -18.54 -1.23
N ALA A 96 1.31 -17.48 -1.20
CA ALA A 96 0.86 -16.77 -2.38
C ALA A 96 0.88 -15.26 -2.15
N ALA A 97 1.30 -14.50 -3.16
CA ALA A 97 1.29 -13.04 -3.14
C ALA A 97 0.44 -12.53 -4.30
N THR A 98 -0.33 -11.46 -4.05
CA THR A 98 -0.92 -10.71 -5.15
C THR A 98 0.09 -9.71 -5.67
N VAL A 99 0.35 -9.77 -6.98
CA VAL A 99 1.15 -8.76 -7.69
C VAL A 99 0.31 -7.51 -7.90
N VAL A 100 0.80 -6.38 -7.40
CA VAL A 100 0.15 -5.08 -7.47
C VAL A 100 1.05 -4.05 -8.13
N THR A 101 0.45 -3.05 -8.74
CA THR A 101 1.14 -1.81 -9.09
C THR A 101 0.90 -0.79 -7.99
N VAL A 102 1.98 -0.24 -7.46
CA VAL A 102 1.94 0.90 -6.56
C VAL A 102 2.52 2.09 -7.31
N ALA A 103 1.70 3.09 -7.57
CA ALA A 103 2.09 4.22 -8.41
C ALA A 103 1.49 5.52 -7.86
N ALA A 104 2.24 6.62 -7.98
CA ALA A 104 1.76 7.94 -7.58
C ALA A 104 0.55 8.36 -8.42
N ASN A 105 -0.47 8.92 -7.77
CA ASN A 105 -1.61 9.50 -8.45
C ASN A 105 -1.27 10.95 -8.88
N ILE A 106 -0.61 11.05 -10.03
CA ILE A 106 -0.23 12.31 -10.70
C ILE A 106 -1.48 12.85 -11.44
N PRO A 107 -1.73 14.18 -11.45
CA PRO A 107 -0.82 15.28 -11.09
C PRO A 107 -0.91 15.82 -9.66
N TYR A 108 -1.84 15.35 -8.84
CA TYR A 108 -2.25 16.13 -7.66
C TYR A 108 -1.38 15.90 -6.42
N HIS A 109 -0.75 14.72 -6.26
CA HIS A 109 -0.01 14.43 -5.03
C HIS A 109 1.19 13.49 -5.26
N CYS A 110 2.41 14.03 -5.19
CA CYS A 110 3.67 13.25 -5.35
C CYS A 110 3.97 12.27 -4.20
N LEU A 111 3.14 12.26 -3.14
CA LEU A 111 3.31 11.42 -1.95
C LEU A 111 2.12 10.47 -1.71
N LEU A 112 1.13 10.48 -2.60
CA LEU A 112 -0.04 9.62 -2.53
C LEU A 112 -0.02 8.60 -3.65
N PHE A 113 -0.23 7.35 -3.28
CA PHE A 113 -0.09 6.20 -4.15
C PHE A 113 -1.40 5.44 -4.26
N GLY A 114 -1.79 5.12 -5.48
CA GLY A 114 -2.79 4.11 -5.75
C GLY A 114 -2.16 2.73 -5.75
N ILE A 115 -2.83 1.77 -5.09
CA ILE A 115 -2.50 0.34 -5.20
C ILE A 115 -3.53 -0.29 -6.14
N ARG A 116 -3.07 -0.89 -7.24
CA ARG A 116 -3.94 -1.45 -8.28
C ARG A 116 -3.47 -2.81 -8.76
N LEU A 117 -4.40 -3.64 -9.19
CA LEU A 117 -4.13 -4.94 -9.81
C LEU A 117 -4.45 -4.84 -11.30
N ARG A 118 -3.61 -5.45 -12.14
CA ARG A 118 -3.89 -5.59 -13.56
C ARG A 118 -5.06 -6.57 -13.73
N SER A 119 -6.07 -6.19 -14.52
CA SER A 119 -7.15 -7.09 -14.92
C SER A 119 -6.90 -7.63 -16.32
N SER A 120 -7.32 -8.87 -16.58
CA SER A 120 -7.44 -9.41 -17.92
C SER A 120 -8.52 -8.71 -18.76
N SER A 121 -9.52 -8.09 -18.10
CA SER A 121 -10.63 -7.38 -18.75
C SER A 121 -10.29 -5.96 -19.24
N GLY A 122 -9.05 -5.51 -19.08
CA GLY A 122 -8.57 -4.20 -19.52
C GLY A 122 -8.74 -3.05 -18.50
N SER A 123 -9.71 -3.12 -17.59
CA SER A 123 -9.87 -2.13 -16.51
C SER A 123 -9.15 -2.59 -15.24
N PRO A 124 -8.22 -1.81 -14.66
CA PRO A 124 -7.53 -2.20 -13.43
C PRO A 124 -8.50 -2.29 -12.25
N TYR A 125 -8.21 -3.19 -11.32
CA TYR A 125 -8.85 -3.17 -10.00
C TYR A 125 -8.07 -2.25 -9.08
N TYR A 126 -8.75 -1.38 -8.35
CA TYR A 126 -8.17 -0.51 -7.35
C TYR A 126 -8.43 -1.07 -5.95
N CYS A 127 -7.41 -0.96 -5.11
CA CYS A 127 -7.57 -1.15 -3.69
C CYS A 127 -8.38 0.02 -3.09
N THR A 128 -9.43 -0.30 -2.36
CA THR A 128 -10.29 0.63 -1.64
C THR A 128 -10.40 0.23 -0.17
N MET A 129 -10.91 1.14 0.66
CA MET A 129 -11.26 0.85 2.06
C MET A 129 -12.74 1.11 2.28
N GLU A 130 -13.44 0.13 2.85
CA GLU A 130 -14.85 0.26 3.22
C GLU A 130 -15.19 -0.68 4.37
N ALA A 131 -16.40 -0.55 4.92
CA ALA A 131 -16.89 -1.44 5.96
C ALA A 131 -16.86 -2.91 5.49
N ASN A 132 -16.49 -3.81 6.40
CA ASN A 132 -16.41 -5.23 6.09
C ASN A 132 -17.80 -5.84 5.79
N SER A 133 -18.85 -5.35 6.44
CA SER A 133 -20.23 -5.64 6.08
C SER A 133 -21.18 -4.61 6.69
N ASN A 134 -22.48 -4.72 6.43
CA ASN A 134 -23.49 -3.86 7.06
C ASN A 134 -23.56 -4.02 8.58
N THR A 135 -23.08 -5.14 9.13
CA THR A 135 -23.05 -5.42 10.57
C THR A 135 -21.64 -5.33 11.17
N ASP A 136 -20.62 -5.12 10.32
CA ASP A 136 -19.23 -5.04 10.72
C ASP A 136 -18.59 -3.80 10.09
N ALA A 137 -18.53 -2.72 10.87
CA ALA A 137 -18.07 -1.40 10.44
C ALA A 137 -16.53 -1.30 10.30
N ARG A 138 -15.77 -2.37 10.57
CA ARG A 138 -14.31 -2.37 10.41
C ARG A 138 -13.96 -2.04 8.95
N ARG A 139 -13.09 -1.05 8.74
CA ARG A 139 -12.65 -0.65 7.41
C ARG A 139 -11.60 -1.63 6.92
N VAL A 140 -11.90 -2.38 5.87
CA VAL A 140 -11.05 -3.43 5.30
C VAL A 140 -10.61 -3.12 3.88
N LEU A 141 -9.46 -3.64 3.50
CA LEU A 141 -8.89 -3.52 2.15
C LEU A 141 -9.68 -4.39 1.15
N ARG A 142 -10.23 -3.79 0.10
CA ARG A 142 -11.05 -4.46 -0.93
C ARG A 142 -10.69 -4.03 -2.35
N LEU A 143 -11.14 -4.79 -3.36
CA LEU A 143 -10.92 -4.52 -4.79
C LEU A 143 -12.16 -4.01 -5.51
N TYR A 144 -12.01 -2.98 -6.35
CA TYR A 144 -13.05 -2.51 -7.27
C TYR A 144 -12.50 -1.94 -8.58
N GLN A 145 -13.17 -2.17 -9.72
CA GLN A 145 -12.78 -1.55 -11.00
C GLN A 145 -13.27 -0.12 -11.19
N LYS A 146 -14.46 0.22 -10.68
CA LYS A 146 -15.18 1.47 -11.01
C LYS A 146 -15.43 2.39 -9.82
N ARG A 147 -14.68 2.20 -8.73
CA ARG A 147 -14.72 3.11 -7.58
C ARG A 147 -13.49 4.03 -7.60
N PRO A 148 -13.60 5.25 -7.06
CA PRO A 148 -12.43 6.10 -6.87
C PRO A 148 -11.39 5.33 -6.05
N ALA A 149 -10.17 5.26 -6.57
CA ALA A 149 -9.05 4.67 -5.86
C ALA A 149 -8.85 5.44 -4.55
N LEU A 150 -8.61 4.72 -3.47
CA LEU A 150 -8.14 5.37 -2.27
C LEU A 150 -6.65 5.65 -2.43
N ASP A 151 -6.26 6.88 -2.09
CA ASP A 151 -4.88 7.28 -2.01
C ASP A 151 -4.26 6.78 -0.70
N PHE A 152 -3.08 6.19 -0.80
CA PHE A 152 -2.29 5.78 0.35
C PHE A 152 -1.02 6.62 0.45
N ALA A 153 -0.70 7.10 1.65
CA ALA A 153 0.62 7.63 1.94
C ALA A 153 1.54 6.50 2.39
N LEU A 154 2.75 6.45 1.84
CA LEU A 154 3.75 5.44 2.16
C LEU A 154 4.88 6.08 2.96
N LEU A 155 4.87 5.90 4.27
CA LEU A 155 5.88 6.47 5.16
C LEU A 155 7.01 5.45 5.40
N PRO A 156 8.25 5.72 4.97
CA PRO A 156 9.34 4.78 5.19
C PRO A 156 9.65 4.64 6.67
N LYS A 157 10.02 3.42 7.10
CA LYS A 157 10.38 3.12 8.49
C LYS A 157 11.45 4.06 9.06
N ALA A 158 12.39 4.53 8.23
CA ALA A 158 13.45 5.46 8.65
C ALA A 158 12.92 6.81 9.20
N PHE A 159 11.66 7.15 8.91
CA PHE A 159 10.98 8.36 9.37
C PHE A 159 9.88 8.08 10.41
N GLY A 160 9.67 6.80 10.78
CA GLY A 160 8.71 6.38 11.81
C GLY A 160 9.31 6.45 13.20
N ARG A 161 8.63 7.20 14.08
CA ARG A 161 8.92 7.52 15.50
C ARG A 161 9.91 6.58 16.23
N LYS A 162 10.93 7.21 16.85
CA LYS A 162 11.75 6.63 17.92
C LYS A 162 10.90 6.28 19.13
#